data_AF-A0A2V8WV89-F1
#
_entry.id   AF-A0A2V8WV89-F1
#
_cell.length_a   1.000
_cell.length_b   1.000
_cell.length_c   1.000
_cell.angle_alpha   90.00
_cell.angle_beta   90.00
_cell.angle_gamma   90.00
#
_symmetry.space_group_name_H-M   'P 1'
#
loop_
_entity.id
_entity.type
_entity.pdbx_description
1 polymer ?
#
loop_
_entity_poly.entity_id
_entity_poly.type
_entity_poly.pdbx_seq_one_letter_code
_entity_poly.pdbx_strand_id
1 'polypeptide(L)' 'MATGRTRSHKHFRLDAVKIKRAQRMLRAGTETEAIDRALDLVISEHERNRLAAEAHERFITSGVDIKDVYGALEE' A
#
# COMPACT_ATOMS: atom_id res chain seq x y z
N MET A 1 23.47 -1.53 -2.81
CA MET A 1 23.88 -0.27 -3.47
C MET A 1 22.92 0.82 -3.03
N ALA A 2 23.29 1.63 -2.04
CA ALA A 2 22.47 2.74 -1.58
C ALA A 2 22.46 3.82 -2.66
N THR A 3 21.34 3.97 -3.37
CA THR A 3 21.12 5.11 -4.25
C THR A 3 21.05 6.34 -3.36
N GLY A 4 22.11 7.15 -3.36
CA GLY A 4 22.07 8.49 -2.78
C GLY A 4 21.06 9.32 -3.54
N ARG A 5 19.78 9.23 -3.16
CA ARG A 5 18.70 10.06 -3.72
C ARG A 5 19.02 11.51 -3.35
N THR A 6 19.19 12.34 -4.37
CA THR A 6 19.16 13.79 -4.26
C THR A 6 17.85 14.20 -3.60
N ARG A 7 17.89 14.42 -2.28
CA ARG A 7 16.74 14.91 -1.51
C ARG A 7 16.52 16.37 -1.90
N SER A 8 15.38 16.65 -2.54
CA SER A 8 14.94 18.03 -2.80
C SER A 8 13.99 18.47 -1.70
N HIS A 9 14.19 19.67 -1.15
CA HIS A 9 13.27 20.26 -0.20
C HIS A 9 12.03 20.74 -0.96
N LYS A 10 10.85 20.22 -0.59
CA LYS A 10 9.57 20.59 -1.17
C LYS A 10 8.66 21.14 -0.07
N HIS A 11 7.92 22.20 -0.39
CA HIS A 11 6.95 22.80 0.54
C HIS A 11 5.55 22.28 0.25
N PHE A 12 5.04 21.39 1.10
CA PHE A 12 3.67 20.86 1.01
C PHE A 12 2.83 21.36 2.18
N ARG A 13 1.54 21.60 1.93
CA ARG A 13 0.55 21.79 3.00
C ARG A 13 -0.02 20.43 3.35
N LEU A 14 0.32 19.93 4.54
CA LEU A 14 -0.11 18.62 5.03
C LEU A 14 -0.84 18.79 6.37
N ASP A 15 -1.76 17.87 6.64
CA ASP A 15 -2.48 17.83 7.91
C ASP A 15 -1.53 17.37 9.03
N ALA A 16 -1.20 18.29 9.94
CA ALA A 16 -0.30 18.04 11.06
C ALA A 16 -0.77 16.90 11.98
N VAL A 17 -2.09 16.73 12.16
CA VAL A 17 -2.64 15.66 13.00
C VAL A 17 -2.36 14.30 12.37
N LYS A 18 -2.52 14.18 11.05
CA LYS A 18 -2.17 12.95 10.31
C LYS A 18 -0.68 12.64 10.38
N ILE A 19 0.18 13.65 10.22
CA ILE A 19 1.64 13.46 10.33
C ILE A 19 2.04 13.01 11.73
N LYS A 20 1.49 13.62 12.79
CA LYS A 20 1.76 13.17 14.17
C LYS A 20 1.29 11.76 14.43
N ARG A 21 0.13 11.36 13.89
CA ARG A 21 -0.36 9.98 13.99
C ARG A 21 0.58 9.01 13.28
N ALA A 22 0.99 9.33 12.04
CA ALA A 22 1.94 8.53 11.28
C ALA A 22 3.29 8.40 12.01
N GLN A 23 3.80 9.48 12.60
CA GLN A 23 5.04 9.48 13.37
C GLN A 23 4.99 8.48 14.54
N ARG A 24 3.88 8.45 15.29
CA ARG A 24 3.68 7.49 16.39
C ARG A 24 3.57 6.05 15.88
N MET A 25 2.75 5.82 14.85
CA MET A 25 2.51 4.48 14.28
C MET A 25 3.80 3.88 13.70
N LEU A 26 4.59 4.69 13.00
CA LEU A 26 5.81 4.28 12.33
C LEU A 26 7.06 4.41 13.20
N ARG A 27 6.90 4.79 14.48
CA ARG A 27 7.99 5.01 15.46
C ARG A 27 9.12 5.87 14.88
N ALA A 28 8.76 6.95 14.20
CA ALA A 28 9.71 7.87 13.58
C ALA A 28 10.11 8.98 14.57
N GLY A 29 11.40 9.35 14.55
CA GLY A 29 11.93 10.45 15.36
C GLY A 29 11.51 11.82 14.83
N THR A 30 11.29 11.94 13.52
CA THR A 30 10.91 13.21 12.87
C THR A 30 9.70 13.07 11.94
N GLU A 31 9.05 14.19 11.62
CA GLU A 31 7.96 14.24 10.64
C GLU A 31 8.42 13.84 9.24
N THR A 32 9.61 14.29 8.83
CA THR A 32 10.22 13.92 7.55
C THR A 32 10.46 12.42 7.46
N GLU A 33 10.99 11.81 8.51
CA GLU A 33 11.19 10.36 8.59
C GLU A 33 9.86 9.60 8.60
N ALA A 34 8.83 10.14 9.26
CA ALA A 34 7.50 9.55 9.22
C ALA A 34 6.93 9.53 7.80
N ILE A 35 7.12 10.61 7.05
CA ILE A 35 6.70 10.69 5.64
C ILE A 35 7.51 9.72 4.77
N ASP A 36 8.83 9.69 4.93
CA ASP A 36 9.72 8.80 4.16
C ASP A 36 9.33 7.32 4.36
N ARG A 37 9.17 6.89 5.63
CA ARG A 37 8.72 5.53 5.96
C ARG A 37 7.31 5.22 5.49
N ALA A 38 6.39 6.19 5.54
CA ALA A 38 5.03 6.01 5.05
C ALA A 38 5.03 5.76 3.52
N LEU A 39 5.86 6.48 2.78
CA LEU A 39 6.00 6.28 1.34
C LEU A 39 6.62 4.92 1.01
N ASP A 40 7.68 4.53 1.71
CA ASP A 40 8.30 3.20 1.55
C ASP A 40 7.30 2.08 1.82
N LEU A 41 6.49 2.22 2.89
CA LEU A 41 5.45 1.24 3.24
C LEU A 41 4.41 1.09 2.12
N VAL A 42 3.87 2.21 1.61
CA VAL A 42 2.85 2.19 0.56
C VAL A 42 3.39 1.60 -0.74
N ILE A 43 4.65 1.91 -1.11
CA ILE A 43 5.30 1.32 -2.28
C ILE A 43 5.44 -0.19 -2.10
N SER A 44 5.95 -0.64 -0.94
CA SER A 44 6.12 -2.07 -0.65
C SER A 44 4.79 -2.82 -0.60
N GLU A 45 3.74 -2.23 -0.04
CA GLU A 45 2.40 -2.82 -0.05
C GLU A 45 1.84 -2.93 -1.47
N HIS A 46 2.01 -1.89 -2.29
CA HIS A 46 1.58 -1.93 -3.67
C HIS A 46 2.31 -3.03 -4.47
N GLU A 47 3.63 -3.14 -4.32
CA GLU A 47 4.42 -4.18 -4.99
C GLU A 47 4.01 -5.59 -4.56
N ARG A 48 3.80 -5.82 -3.26
CA ARG A 48 3.34 -7.12 -2.74
C ARG A 48 1.95 -7.49 -3.25
N ASN A 49 1.05 -6.51 -3.32
CA ASN A 49 -0.34 -6.74 -3.71
C ASN A 49 -0.52 -6.80 -5.23
N ARG A 50 0.45 -6.31 -6.00
CA ARG A 50 0.37 -6.22 -7.46
C ARG A 50 0.04 -7.56 -8.12
N LEU A 51 0.75 -8.63 -7.78
CA LEU A 51 0.51 -9.94 -8.39
C LEU A 51 -0.87 -10.51 -8.06
N ALA A 52 -1.31 -10.35 -6.80
CA ALA A 52 -2.63 -10.79 -6.37
C ALA A 52 -3.75 -10.00 -7.06
N ALA A 53 -3.59 -8.68 -7.17
CA ALA A 53 -4.53 -7.82 -7.88
C ALA A 53 -4.58 -8.16 -9.38
N GLU A 54 -3.44 -8.32 -10.04
CA GLU A 54 -3.37 -8.73 -11.45
C GLU A 54 -3.96 -10.14 -11.69
N ALA A 55 -3.78 -11.06 -10.75
CA ALA A 55 -4.39 -12.39 -10.83
C ALA A 55 -5.91 -12.33 -10.62
N HIS A 56 -6.37 -11.51 -9.68
CA HIS A 56 -7.80 -11.30 -9.42
C HIS A 56 -8.50 -10.67 -10.63
N GLU A 57 -7.94 -9.60 -11.20
CA GLU A 57 -8.48 -8.96 -12.41
C GLU A 57 -8.55 -9.95 -13.58
N ARG A 58 -7.49 -10.73 -13.80
CA ARG A 58 -7.51 -11.80 -14.82
C ARG A 58 -8.59 -12.84 -14.53
N PHE A 59 -8.75 -13.26 -13.28
CA PHE A 59 -9.78 -14.22 -12.89
C PHE A 59 -11.19 -13.68 -13.17
N ILE A 60 -11.51 -12.46 -12.73
CA ILE A 60 -12.83 -11.84 -12.96
C ILE A 60 -13.11 -11.63 -14.44
N THR A 61 -12.12 -11.18 -15.22
CA THR A 61 -12.28 -10.93 -16.66
C THR A 61 -12.21 -12.20 -17.52
N SER A 62 -11.76 -13.33 -16.99
CA SER A 62 -11.54 -14.56 -17.77
C SER A 62 -12.80 -15.27 -18.25
N GLY A 63 -13.99 -14.87 -17.76
CA GLY A 63 -15.24 -15.55 -18.06
C GLY A 63 -15.35 -16.93 -17.40
N VAL A 64 -14.60 -17.18 -16.32
CA VAL A 64 -14.66 -18.41 -15.52
C VAL A 64 -16.02 -18.51 -14.83
N ASP A 65 -16.66 -19.67 -14.98
CA ASP A 65 -17.88 -20.05 -14.28
C ASP A 65 -17.53 -20.74 -12.94
N ILE A 66 -17.92 -20.12 -11.82
CA ILE A 66 -17.66 -20.65 -10.47
C ILE A 66 -18.85 -21.51 -10.08
N LYS A 67 -18.62 -22.82 -10.00
CA LYS A 67 -19.63 -23.78 -9.54
C LYS A 67 -19.43 -24.10 -8.07
N ASP A 68 -20.53 -24.05 -7.31
CA ASP A 68 -20.55 -24.52 -5.92
C ASP A 68 -20.56 -26.05 -5.89
N VAL A 69 -19.36 -26.63 -5.76
CA VAL A 69 -19.17 -28.09 -5.73
C VAL A 69 -19.75 -28.71 -4.46
N TYR A 70 -19.89 -27.93 -3.37
CA TYR A 70 -20.31 -28.44 -2.08
C TYR A 70 -21.79 -28.15 -1.76
N GLY A 71 -22.48 -27.38 -2.62
CA GLY A 71 -23.90 -27.04 -2.44
C GLY A 71 -24.15 -26.22 -1.16
N ALA A 72 -23.17 -25.46 -0.71
CA ALA A 72 -23.24 -24.65 0.50
C ALA A 72 -24.02 -23.32 0.31
N LEU A 73 -24.32 -22.95 -0.94
CA LEU A 73 -24.99 -21.69 -1.29
C LEU A 73 -26.48 -21.87 -1.66
N GLU A 74 -26.99 -23.11 -1.69
CA GLU A 74 -28.40 -23.42 -1.91
C GLU A 74 -29.13 -23.57 -0.56
N GLU A 75 -29.48 -22.44 0.07
CA GLU A 75 -30.55 -22.34 1.08
C GLU A 75 -31.62 -21.35 0.63
#